data_AF-R9J176-F1
#
_entry.id   AF-R9J176-F1
#
_cell.length_a   1.000
_cell.length_b   1.000
_cell.length_c   1.000
_cell.angle_alpha   90.00
_cell.angle_beta   90.00
_cell.angle_gamma   90.00
#
_symmetry.space_group_name_H-M   'P 1'
#
loop_
_entity.id
_entity.type
_entity.pdbx_description
1 polymer ?
#
loop_
_entity_poly.entity_id
_entity_poly.type
_entity_poly.pdbx_seq_one_letter_code
_entity_poly.pdbx_strand_id
1 'polypeptide(L)'
;MERRNAEGYHDPTAYGGMRMAEQKAEKETVRMVYKNGRMELYIHEFFPCRLAVARKVFPLIRRFAKEDDREKLKQFLRIKAREHSGKVRAFSEKAESLTAKSEEWHFYRRKAREEQIIYNQCMKNLKLLEGRKE
;
A
#
# COMPACT_ATOMS: atom_id res chain seq x y z
N MET A 1 15.99 -1.46 26.26
CA MET A 1 14.92 -2.41 26.66
C MET A 1 15.59 -3.72 27.01
N GLU A 2 15.52 -4.12 28.28
CA GLU A 2 16.10 -5.39 28.76
C GLU A 2 15.35 -6.59 28.18
N ARG A 3 16.10 -7.59 27.72
CA ARG A 3 15.61 -8.77 26.99
C ARG A 3 15.31 -9.90 27.97
N ARG A 4 14.19 -9.82 28.68
CA ARG A 4 13.80 -10.79 29.70
C ARG A 4 12.37 -11.27 29.46
N ASN A 5 12.10 -12.55 29.72
CA ASN A 5 10.75 -13.13 29.68
C ASN A 5 9.93 -12.65 30.90
N ALA A 6 8.66 -13.09 31.01
CA ALA A 6 7.77 -12.71 32.11
C ALA A 6 8.28 -13.12 33.51
N GLU A 7 9.24 -14.05 33.58
CA GLU A 7 9.89 -14.53 34.80
C GLU A 7 11.25 -13.85 35.04
N GLY A 8 11.65 -12.90 34.21
CA GLY A 8 12.89 -12.13 34.37
C GLY A 8 14.16 -12.79 33.83
N TYR A 9 14.06 -13.96 33.18
CA TYR A 9 15.18 -14.66 32.57
C TYR A 9 15.42 -14.25 31.12
N HIS A 10 16.70 -14.17 30.74
CA HIS A 10 17.10 -13.97 29.34
C HIS A 10 16.84 -15.25 28.54
N ASP A 11 15.68 -15.33 27.90
CA ASP A 11 15.30 -16.49 27.07
C ASP A 11 15.50 -16.19 25.57
N PRO A 12 16.57 -16.71 24.95
CA PRO A 12 16.81 -16.55 23.52
C PRO A 12 15.77 -17.28 22.65
N THR A 13 15.03 -18.25 23.20
CA THR A 13 14.01 -19.04 22.51
C THR A 13 12.72 -18.25 22.35
N ALA A 14 12.25 -17.58 23.41
CA ALA A 14 11.11 -16.67 23.34
C ALA A 14 11.36 -15.53 22.35
N TYR A 15 12.57 -14.96 22.35
CA TYR A 15 12.96 -13.93 21.40
C TYR A 15 13.12 -14.46 19.96
N GLY A 16 13.69 -15.66 19.81
CA GLY A 16 13.73 -16.37 18.53
C GLY A 16 12.34 -16.59 17.97
N GLY A 17 11.40 -17.05 18.81
CA GLY A 17 9.99 -17.22 18.47
C GLY A 17 9.32 -15.92 18.05
N MET A 18 9.53 -14.82 18.79
CA MET A 18 9.01 -13.49 18.44
C MET A 18 9.57 -12.98 17.11
N ARG A 19 10.88 -13.08 16.88
CA ARG A 19 11.52 -12.62 15.64
C ARG A 19 11.09 -13.45 14.42
N MET A 20 10.79 -14.74 14.63
CA MET A 20 10.23 -15.63 13.60
C MET A 20 8.73 -15.37 13.39
N ALA A 21 7.98 -15.04 14.44
CA ALA A 21 6.56 -14.68 14.37
C ALA A 21 6.33 -13.31 13.71
N GLU A 22 7.19 -12.32 13.97
CA GLU A 22 7.20 -11.03 13.27
C GLU A 22 7.54 -11.19 11.78
N GLN A 23 8.43 -12.13 11.43
CA GLN A 23 8.68 -12.52 10.03
C GLN A 23 7.51 -13.29 9.40
N LYS A 24 6.66 -13.91 10.24
CA LYS A 24 5.44 -14.65 9.87
C LYS A 24 4.15 -13.83 9.97
N ALA A 25 4.22 -12.52 10.16
CA ALA A 25 3.12 -11.68 9.68
C ALA A 25 3.11 -11.84 8.16
N GLU A 26 2.33 -12.81 7.66
CA GLU A 26 2.27 -13.19 6.26
C GLU A 26 2.04 -11.92 5.44
N LYS A 27 3.11 -11.40 4.84
CA LYS A 27 3.01 -10.23 3.98
C LYS A 27 2.04 -10.61 2.87
N GLU A 28 0.93 -9.90 2.77
CA GLU A 28 -0.04 -10.17 1.73
C GLU A 28 0.65 -10.08 0.36
N THR A 29 0.54 -11.14 -0.43
CA THR A 29 1.20 -11.24 -1.74
C THR A 29 0.18 -11.54 -2.83
N VAL A 30 0.47 -11.04 -4.04
CA VAL A 30 -0.18 -11.48 -5.27
C VAL A 30 0.73 -12.49 -5.94
N ARG A 31 0.27 -13.72 -6.08
CA ARG A 31 1.03 -14.79 -6.71
C ARG A 31 0.57 -15.02 -8.14
N MET A 32 1.52 -15.00 -9.06
CA MET A 32 1.33 -15.33 -10.47
C MET A 32 2.09 -16.62 -10.78
N VAL A 33 1.41 -17.61 -11.35
CA VAL A 33 2.01 -18.89 -11.75
C VAL A 33 2.03 -19.02 -13.26
N TYR A 34 3.21 -19.24 -13.83
CA TYR A 34 3.46 -19.41 -15.25
C TYR A 34 3.90 -20.85 -15.53
N LYS A 35 3.88 -21.25 -16.80
CA LYS A 35 4.35 -22.59 -17.21
C LYS A 35 5.82 -22.85 -16.82
N ASN A 36 6.64 -21.80 -16.80
CA ASN A 36 8.09 -21.86 -16.59
C ASN A 36 8.55 -21.24 -15.25
N GLY A 37 7.64 -20.88 -14.35
CA GLY A 37 8.04 -20.27 -13.08
C GLY A 37 6.90 -19.61 -12.31
N ARG A 38 7.26 -18.89 -11.25
CA ARG A 38 6.32 -18.12 -10.41
C ARG A 38 6.88 -16.74 -10.12
N MET A 39 5.98 -15.78 -9.91
CA MET A 39 6.30 -14.43 -9.47
C MET A 39 5.36 -14.04 -8.34
N GLU A 40 5.91 -13.47 -7.28
CA GLU A 40 5.17 -13.05 -6.09
C GLU A 40 5.48 -11.56 -5.84
N LEU A 41 4.42 -10.76 -5.64
CA LEU A 41 4.51 -9.33 -5.39
C LEU A 41 3.89 -8.99 -4.04
N TYR A 42 4.64 -8.35 -3.15
CA TYR A 42 4.13 -7.89 -1.85
C TYR A 42 3.16 -6.72 -2.01
N ILE A 43 1.92 -6.89 -1.55
CA ILE A 43 0.83 -5.92 -1.77
C ILE A 43 1.17 -4.57 -1.14
N HIS A 44 1.52 -4.56 0.14
CA HIS A 44 1.74 -3.33 0.90
C HIS A 44 2.97 -2.53 0.45
N GLU A 45 4.01 -3.22 -0.04
CA GLU A 45 5.28 -2.60 -0.42
C GLU A 45 5.32 -2.19 -1.89
N PHE A 46 4.69 -2.98 -2.77
CA PHE A 46 4.72 -2.72 -4.20
C PHE A 46 3.61 -1.79 -4.66
N PHE A 47 2.44 -1.79 -4.00
CA PHE A 47 1.28 -1.04 -4.45
C PHE A 47 0.95 0.18 -3.56
N PRO A 48 0.53 1.31 -4.16
CA PRO A 48 0.37 1.53 -5.59
C PRO A 48 1.73 1.72 -6.30
N CYS A 49 1.94 1.02 -7.41
CA CYS A 49 3.14 1.19 -8.24
C CYS A 49 2.95 2.30 -9.28
N ARG A 50 4.05 2.80 -9.86
CA ARG A 50 4.04 3.82 -10.93
C ARG A 50 3.35 3.31 -12.20
N LEU A 51 2.72 4.20 -12.96
CA LEU A 51 1.95 3.86 -14.16
C LEU A 51 2.73 3.02 -15.20
N ALA A 52 4.01 3.34 -15.43
CA ALA A 52 4.86 2.58 -16.36
C ALA A 52 5.05 1.11 -15.95
N VAL A 53 5.16 0.85 -14.64
CA VAL A 53 5.25 -0.50 -14.07
C VAL A 53 3.89 -1.18 -14.11
N ALA A 54 2.85 -0.44 -13.74
CA ALA A 54 1.46 -0.90 -13.76
C ALA A 54 1.07 -1.45 -15.13
N ARG A 55 1.36 -0.72 -16.22
CA ARG A 55 1.06 -1.15 -17.59
C ARG A 55 1.68 -2.50 -17.98
N LYS A 56 2.79 -2.89 -17.35
CA LYS A 56 3.45 -4.20 -17.57
C LYS A 56 2.90 -5.28 -16.65
N VAL A 57 2.70 -4.96 -15.37
CA VAL A 57 2.38 -5.94 -14.32
C VAL A 57 0.89 -6.29 -14.27
N PHE A 58 -0.02 -5.32 -14.39
CA PHE A 58 -1.47 -5.59 -14.27
C PHE A 58 -2.02 -6.54 -15.34
N PRO A 59 -1.58 -6.53 -16.61
CA PRO A 59 -1.93 -7.57 -17.56
C PRO A 59 -1.52 -8.99 -17.13
N LEU A 60 -0.34 -9.14 -16.52
CA LEU A 60 0.14 -10.42 -16.00
C LEU A 60 -0.69 -10.88 -14.80
N ILE A 61 -0.96 -9.98 -13.85
CA ILE A 61 -1.83 -10.27 -12.70
C ILE A 61 -3.21 -10.72 -13.18
N ARG A 62 -3.82 -10.01 -14.14
CA ARG A 62 -5.13 -10.39 -14.68
C ARG A 62 -5.14 -11.78 -15.30
N ARG A 63 -4.05 -12.20 -15.95
CA ARG A 63 -3.96 -13.47 -16.68
C ARG A 63 -3.54 -14.65 -15.81
N PHE A 64 -2.67 -14.43 -14.83
CA PHE A 64 -1.96 -15.51 -14.13
C PHE A 64 -2.16 -15.53 -12.62
N ALA A 65 -2.76 -14.49 -12.02
CA ALA A 65 -3.10 -14.51 -10.60
C ALA A 65 -4.48 -15.13 -10.37
N LYS A 66 -4.66 -15.75 -9.20
CA LYS A 66 -5.94 -16.29 -8.76
C LYS A 66 -6.97 -15.18 -8.56
N GLU A 67 -8.26 -15.53 -8.61
CA GLU A 67 -9.34 -14.57 -8.33
C GLU A 67 -9.22 -13.93 -6.95
N ASP A 68 -8.95 -14.73 -5.93
CA ASP A 68 -8.78 -14.24 -4.56
C ASP A 68 -7.67 -13.19 -4.45
N ASP A 69 -6.51 -13.42 -5.08
CA ASP A 69 -5.38 -12.49 -5.05
C ASP A 69 -5.71 -11.19 -5.81
N ARG A 70 -6.45 -11.31 -6.92
CA ARG A 70 -6.91 -10.13 -7.68
C ARG A 70 -7.91 -9.30 -6.85
N GLU A 71 -8.82 -9.95 -6.13
CA GLU A 71 -9.81 -9.25 -5.32
C GLU A 71 -9.19 -8.62 -4.07
N LYS A 72 -8.27 -9.32 -3.39
CA LYS A 72 -7.46 -8.75 -2.30
C LYS A 72 -6.73 -7.49 -2.76
N LEU A 73 -6.06 -7.53 -3.91
CA LEU A 73 -5.37 -6.36 -4.47
C LEU A 73 -6.35 -5.20 -4.78
N LYS A 74 -7.53 -5.49 -5.33
CA LYS A 74 -8.55 -4.46 -5.57
C LYS A 74 -9.02 -3.82 -4.26
N GLN A 75 -9.34 -4.64 -3.25
CA GLN A 75 -9.78 -4.17 -1.94
C GLN A 75 -8.71 -3.28 -1.30
N PHE A 76 -7.44 -3.72 -1.32
CA PHE A 76 -6.31 -2.92 -0.85
C PHE A 76 -6.23 -1.56 -1.55
N LEU A 77 -6.29 -1.53 -2.89
CA LEU A 77 -6.24 -0.28 -3.65
C LEU A 77 -7.43 0.63 -3.35
N ARG A 78 -8.63 0.09 -3.12
CA ARG A 78 -9.84 0.85 -2.74
C ARG A 78 -9.70 1.46 -1.35
N ILE A 79 -9.25 0.69 -0.37
CA ILE A 79 -9.03 1.16 1.01
C ILE A 79 -8.00 2.29 0.99
N LYS A 80 -6.84 2.04 0.36
CA LYS A 80 -5.77 3.03 0.27
C LYS A 80 -6.21 4.29 -0.47
N ALA A 81 -6.98 4.17 -1.55
CA ALA A 81 -7.58 5.33 -2.22
C ALA A 81 -8.52 6.12 -1.30
N ARG A 82 -9.39 5.45 -0.53
CA ARG A 82 -10.29 6.11 0.43
C ARG A 82 -9.50 6.85 1.51
N GLU A 83 -8.50 6.22 2.11
CA GLU A 83 -7.63 6.84 3.12
C GLU A 83 -6.95 8.11 2.61
N HIS A 84 -6.31 8.03 1.44
CA HIS A 84 -5.63 9.19 0.85
C HIS A 84 -6.64 10.28 0.44
N SER A 85 -7.83 9.91 -0.06
CA SER A 85 -8.87 10.91 -0.36
C SER A 85 -9.37 11.65 0.89
N GLY A 86 -9.51 10.95 2.02
CA GLY A 86 -9.83 11.57 3.31
C GLY A 86 -8.74 12.53 3.77
N LYS A 87 -7.47 12.17 3.63
CA LYS A 87 -6.33 13.03 3.95
C LYS A 87 -6.26 14.27 3.06
N VAL A 88 -6.50 14.12 1.75
CA VAL A 88 -6.59 15.26 0.82
C VAL A 88 -7.65 16.24 1.30
N ARG A 89 -8.84 15.75 1.62
CA ARG A 89 -9.95 16.59 2.09
C ARG A 89 -9.58 17.31 3.39
N ALA A 90 -9.08 16.59 4.39
CA ALA A 90 -8.69 17.16 5.67
C ALA A 90 -7.58 18.23 5.54
N PHE A 91 -6.58 18.01 4.69
CA PHE A 91 -5.52 19.00 4.46
C PHE A 91 -6.02 20.20 3.65
N SER A 92 -6.94 20.00 2.72
CA SER A 92 -7.53 21.09 1.94
C SER A 92 -8.42 21.96 2.81
N GLU A 93 -9.29 21.37 3.64
CA GLU A 93 -10.14 22.09 4.61
C GLU A 93 -9.28 22.89 5.60
N LYS A 94 -8.16 22.31 6.09
CA LYS A 94 -7.20 23.03 6.93
C LYS A 94 -6.55 24.20 6.18
N ALA A 95 -6.10 24.01 4.94
CA ALA A 95 -5.54 25.09 4.15
C ALA A 95 -6.57 26.21 3.90
N GLU A 96 -7.84 25.89 3.67
CA GLU A 96 -8.91 26.88 3.45
C GLU A 96 -9.23 27.69 4.71
N SER A 97 -9.09 27.10 5.89
CA SER A 97 -9.27 27.81 7.17
C SER A 97 -8.14 28.80 7.51
N LEU A 98 -7.02 28.73 6.78
CA LEU A 98 -5.83 29.56 7.02
C LEU A 98 -5.79 30.76 6.09
N THR A 99 -5.11 31.81 6.54
CA THR A 99 -4.87 33.02 5.75
C THR A 99 -4.13 32.66 4.46
N ALA A 100 -4.67 33.10 3.33
CA ALA A 100 -4.09 32.80 2.02
C ALA A 100 -2.63 33.28 1.92
N LYS A 101 -1.76 32.44 1.36
CA LYS A 101 -0.32 32.67 1.17
C LYS A 101 0.51 32.73 2.46
N SER A 102 -0.01 32.30 3.61
CA SER A 102 0.83 32.03 4.78
C SER A 102 1.72 30.81 4.55
N GLU A 103 2.79 30.68 5.32
CA GLU A 103 3.67 29.49 5.24
C GLU A 103 2.90 28.21 5.57
N GLU A 104 2.03 28.24 6.58
CA GLU A 104 1.18 27.12 6.98
C GLU A 104 0.19 26.73 5.86
N TRP A 105 -0.38 27.72 5.17
CA TRP A 105 -1.24 27.49 4.01
C TRP A 105 -0.49 26.74 2.90
N HIS A 106 0.74 27.17 2.60
CA HIS A 106 1.59 26.47 1.62
C HIS A 106 1.93 25.04 2.06
N PHE A 107 2.20 24.84 3.35
CA PHE A 107 2.47 23.52 3.92
C PHE A 107 1.29 22.56 3.73
N TYR A 108 0.09 22.95 4.16
CA TYR A 108 -1.09 22.09 4.04
C TYR A 108 -1.48 21.85 2.59
N ARG A 109 -1.34 22.86 1.72
CA ARG A 109 -1.59 22.69 0.27
C ARG A 109 -0.59 21.74 -0.38
N ARG A 110 0.68 21.78 0.02
CA ARG A 110 1.69 20.81 -0.44
C ARG A 110 1.34 19.39 0.02
N LYS A 111 0.95 19.23 1.28
CA LYS A 111 0.51 17.93 1.82
C LYS A 111 -0.72 17.38 1.11
N ALA A 112 -1.75 18.21 0.90
CA ALA A 112 -2.92 17.82 0.11
C ALA A 112 -2.52 17.35 -1.30
N ARG A 113 -1.59 18.05 -1.96
CA ARG A 113 -1.08 17.65 -3.28
C ARG A 113 -0.33 16.31 -3.27
N GLU A 114 0.53 16.09 -2.28
CA GLU A 114 1.24 14.82 -2.10
C GLU A 114 0.26 13.64 -1.97
N GLU A 115 -0.75 13.79 -1.12
CA GLU A 115 -1.80 12.78 -0.91
C GLU A 115 -2.65 12.57 -2.17
N GLN A 116 -2.95 13.64 -2.91
CA GLN A 116 -3.71 13.59 -4.16
C GLN A 116 -2.96 12.79 -5.24
N ILE A 117 -1.64 12.91 -5.31
CA ILE A 117 -0.82 12.12 -6.24
C ILE A 117 -0.98 10.63 -5.95
N ILE A 118 -0.92 10.23 -4.67
CA ILE A 118 -1.06 8.83 -4.27
C ILE A 118 -2.47 8.32 -4.57
N TYR A 119 -3.50 9.09 -4.22
CA TYR A 119 -4.89 8.78 -4.58
C TYR A 119 -5.05 8.54 -6.09
N ASN A 120 -4.53 9.46 -6.92
CA ASN A 120 -4.60 9.35 -8.37
C ASN A 120 -3.89 8.09 -8.87
N GLN A 121 -2.75 7.74 -8.28
CA GLN A 121 -2.02 6.53 -8.63
C GLN A 121 -2.79 5.25 -8.26
N CYS A 122 -3.43 5.22 -7.08
CA CYS A 122 -4.32 4.12 -6.68
C CYS A 122 -5.47 3.95 -7.70
N MET A 123 -6.13 5.04 -8.07
CA MET A 123 -7.25 5.01 -9.02
C MET A 123 -6.81 4.55 -10.42
N LYS A 124 -5.66 4.99 -10.91
CA LYS A 124 -5.10 4.53 -12.20
C LYS A 124 -4.77 3.04 -12.16
N ASN A 125 -4.11 2.58 -11.10
CA ASN A 125 -3.78 1.16 -10.92
C ASN A 125 -5.05 0.30 -10.85
N LEU A 126 -6.09 0.77 -10.16
CA LEU A 126 -7.37 0.08 -10.06
C LEU A 126 -8.06 -0.03 -11.43
N LYS A 127 -8.08 1.04 -12.23
CA LYS A 127 -8.60 1.00 -13.61
C LYS A 127 -7.88 -0.03 -14.48
N LEU A 128 -6.54 -0.07 -14.39
CA LEU A 128 -5.72 -1.04 -15.13
C LEU A 128 -5.96 -2.49 -14.67
N LEU A 129 -6.19 -2.71 -13.37
CA LEU A 129 -6.53 -4.03 -12.82
C LEU A 129 -7.91 -4.50 -13.28
N GLU A 130 -8.87 -3.58 -13.42
CA GLU A 130 -10.20 -3.86 -13.96
C GLU A 130 -10.20 -4.06 -15.48
N GLY A 131 -9.08 -3.79 -16.17
CA GLY A 131 -8.95 -3.92 -17.61
C GLY A 131 -9.68 -2.84 -18.41
N ARG A 132 -10.10 -1.76 -17.76
CA ARG A 132 -10.65 -0.56 -18.43
C ARG A 132 -9.48 0.16 -19.12
N LYS A 133 -9.55 0.29 -20.45
CA LYS A 133 -8.56 1.07 -21.22
C LYS A 133 -8.68 2.56 -20.86
N GLU A 134 -7.54 3.25 -20.85
CA GLU A 134 -7.49 4.73 -20.79
C GLU A 134 -8.09 5.34 -22.05
#